data_AF-A0A1H7YPG5-F1
#
_entry.id   AF-A0A1H7YPG5-F1
#
_cell.length_a   1.000
_cell.length_b   1.000
_cell.length_c   1.000
_cell.angle_alpha   90.00
_cell.angle_beta   90.00
_cell.angle_gamma   90.00
#
_symmetry.space_group_name_H-M   'P 1'
#
loop_
_entity.id
_entity.type
_entity.pdbx_description
1 polymer ?
#
loop_
_entity_poly.entity_id
_entity_poly.type
_entity_poly.pdbx_seq_one_letter_code
_entity_poly.pdbx_strand_id
1 'polypeptide(L)'
;MKTELLNEYIFTEIVMEIAQAMRHARQKQMESEGASAEEVANTPINIEDRRKALNLLESERQQVVALLAELQTDFSGFSEECH
;
A
#
# COMPACT_ATOMS: atom_id res chain seq x y z
N MET A 1 -20.38 -4.98 -15.01
CA MET A 1 -19.17 -4.19 -15.34
C MET A 1 -18.27 -5.05 -16.20
N LYS A 2 -17.74 -4.55 -17.32
CA LYS A 2 -16.72 -5.27 -18.10
C LYS A 2 -15.41 -5.26 -17.29
N THR A 3 -14.67 -6.37 -17.28
CA THR A 3 -13.46 -6.60 -16.46
C THR A 3 -12.41 -5.48 -16.59
N GLU A 4 -12.33 -4.83 -17.75
CA GLU A 4 -11.42 -3.71 -18.03
C GLU A 4 -11.69 -2.49 -17.14
N LEU A 5 -12.97 -2.11 -16.95
CA LEU A 5 -13.35 -0.98 -16.09
C LEU A 5 -13.05 -1.23 -14.61
N LEU A 6 -13.14 -2.49 -14.18
CA LEU A 6 -12.80 -2.87 -12.80
C LEU A 6 -11.28 -2.75 -12.58
N ASN A 7 -10.48 -3.19 -13.55
CA ASN A 7 -9.03 -3.10 -13.48
C ASN A 7 -8.54 -1.65 -13.47
N GLU A 8 -9.13 -0.77 -14.30
CA GLU A 8 -8.81 0.66 -14.31
C GLU A 8 -9.18 1.33 -12.98
N TYR A 9 -10.33 0.98 -12.40
CA TYR A 9 -10.76 1.48 -11.09
C TYR A 9 -9.78 1.05 -9.99
N ILE A 10 -9.48 -0.25 -9.89
CA ILE A 10 -8.54 -0.79 -8.90
C ILE A 10 -7.16 -0.14 -9.06
N PHE A 11 -6.66 -0.02 -10.29
CA PHE A 11 -5.38 0.62 -10.55
C PHE A 11 -5.37 2.09 -10.10
N THR A 12 -6.46 2.82 -10.36
CA THR A 12 -6.59 4.22 -9.95
C THR A 12 -6.57 4.36 -8.43
N GLU A 13 -7.35 3.54 -7.72
CA GLU A 13 -7.37 3.55 -6.25
C GLU A 13 -5.99 3.26 -5.66
N ILE A 14 -5.29 2.23 -6.18
CA ILE A 14 -3.92 1.91 -5.77
C ILE A 14 -3.00 3.12 -6.00
N VAL A 15 -3.03 3.75 -7.19
CA VAL A 15 -2.19 4.93 -7.47
C VAL A 15 -2.49 6.08 -6.50
N MET A 16 -3.75 6.30 -6.14
CA MET A 16 -4.12 7.34 -5.17
C MET A 16 -3.59 7.03 -3.76
N GLU A 17 -3.74 5.80 -3.30
CA GLU A 17 -3.24 5.37 -1.98
C GLU A 17 -1.72 5.54 -1.90
N ILE A 18 -0.99 5.19 -2.96
CA ILE A 18 0.46 5.41 -3.06
C ILE A 18 0.79 6.89 -3.00
N ALA A 19 0.05 7.73 -3.72
CA ALA A 19 0.26 9.18 -3.73
C ALA A 19 0.06 9.79 -2.34
N GLN A 20 -0.95 9.34 -1.60
CA GLN A 20 -1.21 9.77 -0.24
C GLN A 20 -0.13 9.29 0.73
N ALA A 21 0.25 8.01 0.66
CA ALA A 21 1.31 7.43 1.47
C ALA A 21 2.65 8.16 1.28
N MET A 22 3.01 8.48 0.03
CA MET A 22 4.22 9.27 -0.27
C MET A 22 4.19 10.66 0.38
N ARG A 23 3.08 11.38 0.26
CA ARG A 23 2.93 12.71 0.86
C ARG A 23 3.04 12.66 2.38
N HIS A 24 2.36 11.70 3.00
CA HIS A 24 2.38 11.55 4.45
C HIS A 24 3.77 11.15 4.98
N ALA A 25 4.46 10.22 4.31
CA ALA A 25 5.82 9.83 4.68
C ALA A 25 6.79 11.00 4.56
N ARG A 26 6.70 11.79 3.49
CA ARG A 26 7.53 12.98 3.28
C ARG A 26 7.27 14.04 4.34
N GLN A 27 6.01 14.32 4.62
CA GLN A 27 5.61 15.25 5.68
C GLN A 27 6.21 14.85 7.03
N LYS A 28 6.01 13.60 7.44
CA LYS A 28 6.53 13.08 8.71
C LYS A 28 8.06 13.16 8.79
N GLN A 29 8.75 12.86 7.69
CA GLN A 29 10.21 12.99 7.62
C GLN A 29 10.64 14.44 7.82
N MET A 30 10.05 15.37 7.07
CA MET A 30 10.40 16.78 7.13
C MET A 30 10.08 17.42 8.49
N GLU A 31 8.94 17.08 9.08
CA GLU A 31 8.58 17.49 10.45
C GLU A 31 9.62 16.98 11.45
N SER A 32 10.11 15.75 11.29
CA SER A 32 11.17 15.19 12.15
C SER A 32 12.54 15.86 11.95
N GLU A 33 12.78 16.44 10.78
CA GLU A 33 13.96 17.23 10.44
C GLU A 33 13.82 18.70 10.89
N GLY A 34 12.67 19.07 11.46
CA GLY A 34 12.40 20.42 11.97
C GLY A 34 11.90 21.41 10.92
N ALA A 35 11.46 20.93 9.76
CA ALA A 35 10.88 21.77 8.72
C ALA A 35 9.57 22.41 9.17
N SER A 36 9.36 23.66 8.77
CA SER A 36 8.10 24.37 8.95
C SER A 36 6.99 23.82 8.05
N ALA A 37 5.73 24.09 8.41
CA ALA A 37 4.57 23.68 7.61
C ALA A 37 4.59 24.26 6.18
N GLU A 38 5.18 25.45 6.01
CA GLU A 38 5.32 26.10 4.71
C GLU A 38 6.39 25.41 3.84
N GLU A 39 7.49 24.95 4.44
CA GLU A 39 8.49 24.14 3.75
C GLU A 39 7.93 22.77 3.34
N VAL A 40 7.16 22.12 4.22
CA VAL A 40 6.48 20.86 3.91
C VAL A 40 5.52 21.02 2.73
N ALA A 41 4.71 22.08 2.70
CA ALA A 41 3.72 22.31 1.65
C ALA A 41 4.36 22.58 0.27
N ASN A 42 5.54 23.22 0.25
CA ASN A 42 6.23 23.62 -0.98
C ASN A 42 7.25 22.58 -1.47
N THR A 43 7.51 21.52 -0.70
CA THR A 43 8.51 20.52 -1.08
C THR A 43 7.93 19.49 -2.05
N PRO A 44 8.51 19.34 -3.26
CA PRO A 44 8.06 18.37 -4.23
C PRO A 44 8.41 16.94 -3.81
N ILE A 45 7.55 15.99 -4.18
CA ILE A 45 7.80 14.55 -4.06
C ILE A 45 8.95 14.17 -5.00
N ASN A 46 10.01 13.59 -4.45
CA ASN A 46 11.18 13.16 -5.23
C ASN A 46 11.15 11.64 -5.50
N ILE A 47 12.17 11.13 -6.20
CA ILE A 47 12.27 9.71 -6.58
C ILE A 47 12.47 8.81 -5.35
N GLU A 48 13.16 9.28 -4.32
CA GLU A 48 13.38 8.52 -3.09
C GLU A 48 12.07 8.30 -2.33
N ASP A 49 11.23 9.33 -2.26
CA ASP A 49 9.90 9.24 -1.65
C ASP A 49 9.03 8.18 -2.36
N ARG A 50 9.12 8.13 -3.71
CA ARG A 50 8.46 7.09 -4.52
C ARG A 50 8.97 5.70 -4.19
N ARG A 51 10.29 5.53 -4.06
CA ARG A 51 10.89 4.24 -3.69
C ARG A 51 10.44 3.78 -2.31
N LYS A 52 10.39 4.70 -1.32
CA LYS A 52 9.93 4.40 0.03
C LYS A 52 8.47 3.93 0.04
N ALA A 53 7.58 4.61 -0.69
CA ALA A 53 6.18 4.20 -0.77
C ALA A 53 5.99 2.86 -1.48
N LEU A 54 6.69 2.61 -2.59
CA LEU A 54 6.63 1.31 -3.28
C LEU A 54 7.13 0.16 -2.40
N ASN A 55 8.17 0.38 -1.59
CA ASN A 55 8.63 -0.63 -0.64
C ASN A 55 7.60 -0.91 0.46
N LEU A 56 6.88 0.13 0.93
CA LEU A 56 5.83 -0.02 1.92
C LEU A 56 4.66 -0.85 1.37
N LEU A 57 4.21 -0.56 0.15
CA LEU A 57 3.19 -1.37 -0.52
C LEU A 57 3.63 -2.81 -0.75
N GLU A 58 4.88 -3.04 -1.15
CA GLU A 58 5.37 -4.41 -1.37
C GLU A 58 5.35 -5.19 -0.04
N SER A 59 5.67 -4.55 1.07
CA SER A 59 5.50 -5.13 2.40
C SER A 59 4.03 -5.44 2.72
N GLU A 60 3.10 -4.52 2.45
CA GLU A 60 1.66 -4.76 2.66
C GLU A 60 1.14 -5.90 1.78
N ARG A 61 1.56 -5.94 0.51
CA ARG A 61 1.25 -7.03 -0.43
C ARG A 61 1.73 -8.37 0.10
N GLN A 62 2.95 -8.44 0.63
CA GLN A 62 3.50 -9.66 1.22
C GLN A 62 2.69 -10.10 2.45
N GLN A 63 2.26 -9.18 3.31
CA GLN A 63 1.40 -9.49 4.46
C GLN A 63 0.04 -10.04 4.02
N VAL A 64 -0.60 -9.42 3.03
CA VAL A 64 -1.88 -9.91 2.49
C VAL A 64 -1.72 -11.30 1.88
N VAL A 65 -0.66 -11.54 1.12
CA VAL A 65 -0.37 -12.87 0.54
C VAL A 65 -0.16 -13.92 1.63
N ALA A 66 0.54 -13.58 2.71
CA ALA A 66 0.72 -14.48 3.86
C ALA A 66 -0.62 -14.83 4.52
N LEU A 67 -1.47 -13.83 4.81
CA LEU A 67 -2.80 -14.04 5.38
C LEU A 67 -3.71 -14.89 4.49
N LEU A 68 -3.64 -14.71 3.16
CA LEU A 68 -4.40 -15.54 2.22
C LEU A 68 -3.91 -16.99 2.19
N ALA A 69 -2.60 -17.21 2.32
CA ALA A 69 -2.04 -18.54 2.45
C ALA A 69 -2.48 -19.23 3.76
N GLU A 70 -2.50 -18.48 4.87
CA GLU A 70 -3.01 -18.95 6.17
C GLU A 70 -4.49 -19.37 6.09
N LEU A 71 -5.33 -18.55 5.44
CA LEU A 71 -6.74 -18.91 5.20
C LEU A 71 -6.87 -20.18 4.35
N GLN A 72 -6.06 -20.35 3.31
CA GLN A 72 -6.08 -21.59 2.50
C GLN A 72 -5.68 -22.81 3.32
N THR A 73 -4.73 -22.68 4.24
CA THR A 73 -4.38 -23.77 5.16
C THR A 73 -5.50 -24.07 6.16
N ASP A 74 -6.20 -23.06 6.69
CA ASP A 74 -7.30 -23.26 7.64
C ASP A 74 -8.51 -23.98 7.03
N PHE A 75 -8.82 -23.75 5.75
CA PHE A 75 -9.90 -24.48 5.06
C PHE A 75 -9.52 -25.92 4.66
N SER A 76 -8.23 -26.23 4.55
CA SER A 76 -7.76 -27.57 4.23
C SER A 76 -7.94 -28.58 5.38
N GLY A 77 -8.12 -28.08 6.61
CA GLY A 77 -8.47 -28.90 7.78
C GLY A 77 -9.95 -29.27 7.89
N PHE A 78 -10.84 -28.63 7.12
CA PHE A 78 -12.29 -28.90 7.18
C PHE A 78 -12.77 -29.99 6.19
N SER A 79 -11.89 -30.54 5.33
CA SER A 79 -12.30 -31.54 4.33
C SER A 79 -12.07 -33.00 4.71
N GLU A 80 -11.53 -33.33 5.90
CA GLU A 80 -11.21 -34.72 6.26
C GLU A 80 -12.18 -35.41 7.27
N GLU A 81 -13.20 -34.74 7.83
CA GLU A 81 -14.12 -35.37 8.80
C GLU A 81 -15.61 -35.31 8.43
N CYS A 82 -15.94 -35.52 7.15
CA CYS A 82 -17.31 -35.84 6.73
C CYS A 82 -17.34 -37.17 5.97
N HIS A 83 -17.09 -38.27 6.69
CA HIS A 83 -17.39 -39.64 6.27
C HIS A 83 -18.28 -40.32 7.30
#